data_AF-A0A6C0I3I3-F1
#
_entry.id   AF-A0A6C0I3I3-F1
#
_cell.length_a   1.000
_cell.length_b   1.000
_cell.length_c   1.000
_cell.angle_alpha   90.00
_cell.angle_beta   90.00
_cell.angle_gamma   90.00
#
_symmetry.space_group_name_H-M   'P 1'
#
loop_
_entity.id
_entity.type
_entity.pdbx_description
1 polymer ?
#
loop_
_entity_poly.entity_id
_entity_poly.type
_entity_poly.pdbx_seq_one_letter_code
_entity_poly.pdbx_strand_id
1 'polypeptide(L)'
;MSYDNEDEYDYGYANDEESEIDMYQDQYEEESDELASDTNAKKRRLWNDSLVDKSFHKIKRGGRTIGIYSSSNTPGFTIKNAVTGTYCEHKIGSLYEHLYYKIKLATGELGRESLSFFFDSPEQCERHMDSEIPQETKGKWHQKYMIAKRQLLQ
;
A
#
# COMPACT_ATOMS: atom_id res chain seq x y z
N MET A 1 -57.50 -47.53 19.76
CA MET A 1 -56.14 -47.00 19.55
C MET A 1 -56.22 -45.51 19.80
N SER A 2 -55.79 -45.11 20.99
CA SER A 2 -55.93 -43.77 21.58
C SER A 2 -54.54 -43.30 22.00
N TYR A 3 -54.29 -42.01 21.79
CA TYR A 3 -53.02 -41.32 21.97
C TYR A 3 -52.58 -41.29 23.43
N ASP A 4 -51.28 -41.48 23.65
CA ASP A 4 -50.58 -41.09 24.87
C ASP A 4 -49.32 -40.29 24.50
N ASN A 5 -49.03 -39.35 25.39
CA ASN A 5 -48.15 -38.19 25.31
C ASN A 5 -46.74 -38.53 25.85
N GLU A 6 -45.87 -37.52 25.87
CA GLU A 6 -44.63 -37.37 26.66
C GLU A 6 -43.29 -37.40 25.88
N ASP A 7 -42.75 -36.17 25.69
CA ASP A 7 -41.43 -35.69 26.15
C ASP A 7 -40.15 -36.38 25.61
N GLU A 8 -38.98 -35.78 25.38
CA GLU A 8 -38.36 -34.44 25.40
C GLU A 8 -36.89 -34.69 24.93
N TYR A 9 -36.10 -33.63 24.68
CA TYR A 9 -34.63 -33.55 24.51
C TYR A 9 -34.05 -33.71 23.09
N ASP A 10 -33.03 -32.97 22.62
CA ASP A 10 -32.39 -31.69 22.97
C ASP A 10 -31.28 -31.42 21.90
N TYR A 11 -30.86 -30.16 21.80
CA TYR A 11 -29.70 -29.55 21.16
C TYR A 11 -29.64 -29.40 19.63
N GLY A 12 -29.89 -28.16 19.22
CA GLY A 12 -29.40 -27.60 17.96
C GLY A 12 -27.94 -27.15 18.04
N TYR A 13 -27.30 -27.15 16.86
CA TYR A 13 -26.35 -26.12 16.43
C TYR A 13 -26.51 -25.97 14.92
N ALA A 14 -26.86 -24.76 14.50
CA ALA A 14 -26.74 -24.31 13.11
C ALA A 14 -25.26 -24.03 12.82
N ASN A 15 -24.78 -24.44 11.64
CA ASN A 15 -23.72 -23.71 10.94
C ASN A 15 -23.75 -24.03 9.45
N ASP A 16 -24.33 -23.07 8.75
CA ASP A 16 -23.94 -22.44 7.48
C ASP A 16 -23.16 -23.24 6.42
N GLU A 17 -23.79 -23.16 5.26
CA GLU A 17 -23.45 -23.67 3.95
C GLU A 17 -22.09 -23.18 3.41
N GLU A 18 -21.57 -24.05 2.55
CA GLU A 18 -20.40 -23.95 1.71
C GLU A 18 -20.32 -22.65 0.88
N SER A 19 -19.10 -22.20 0.58
CA SER A 19 -18.82 -21.77 -0.81
C SER A 19 -17.33 -21.86 -1.15
N GLU A 20 -17.11 -22.38 -2.34
CA GLU A 20 -15.91 -22.89 -2.96
C GLU A 20 -14.81 -21.83 -3.16
N ILE A 21 -13.57 -22.16 -2.76
CA ILE A 21 -12.39 -21.39 -3.19
C ILE A 21 -11.93 -22.00 -4.51
N ASP A 22 -12.32 -21.32 -5.58
CA ASP A 22 -12.03 -21.61 -6.97
C ASP A 22 -10.53 -21.51 -7.25
N MET A 23 -9.91 -22.68 -7.43
CA MET A 23 -8.47 -22.86 -7.65
C MET A 23 -8.19 -22.92 -9.16
N TYR A 24 -8.23 -21.78 -9.84
CA TYR A 24 -7.81 -21.74 -11.25
C TYR A 24 -6.28 -21.63 -11.38
N GLN A 25 -5.73 -22.82 -11.58
CA GLN A 25 -4.52 -23.16 -12.30
C GLN A 25 -4.55 -22.54 -13.71
N ASP A 26 -3.51 -21.79 -14.08
CA ASP A 26 -3.26 -21.50 -15.50
C ASP A 26 -1.78 -21.69 -15.85
N GLN A 27 -1.63 -22.23 -17.05
CA GLN A 27 -0.57 -23.09 -17.53
C GLN A 27 0.75 -22.38 -17.82
N TYR A 28 1.83 -23.14 -17.67
CA TYR A 28 3.14 -22.82 -18.22
C TYR A 28 3.07 -22.84 -19.76
N GLU A 29 3.30 -21.70 -20.39
CA GLU A 29 3.74 -21.63 -21.79
C GLU A 29 5.08 -20.87 -21.81
N GLU A 30 6.17 -21.62 -21.94
CA GLU A 30 7.43 -21.10 -22.47
C GLU A 30 7.24 -20.89 -23.97
N GLU A 31 7.06 -19.65 -24.41
CA GLU A 31 7.36 -19.29 -25.79
C GLU A 31 8.03 -17.92 -25.89
N SER A 32 9.01 -17.92 -26.78
CA SER A 32 10.07 -16.95 -26.95
C SER A 32 9.64 -15.80 -27.85
N ASP A 33 9.96 -14.60 -27.36
CA ASP A 33 10.31 -13.36 -28.06
C ASP A 33 9.25 -12.45 -28.72
N GLU A 34 9.56 -11.16 -28.51
CA GLU A 34 9.18 -9.94 -29.23
C GLU A 34 7.79 -9.28 -29.03
N LEU A 35 7.88 -8.01 -28.59
CA LEU A 35 6.90 -6.91 -28.68
C LEU A 35 5.72 -6.89 -27.67
N ALA A 36 6.04 -6.86 -26.38
CA ALA A 36 5.04 -6.51 -25.36
C ALA A 36 4.72 -5.01 -25.39
N SER A 37 3.45 -4.67 -25.66
CA SER A 37 2.95 -3.32 -25.43
C SER A 37 3.20 -2.91 -23.97
N ASP A 38 3.68 -1.69 -23.80
CA ASP A 38 4.28 -1.15 -22.57
C ASP A 38 3.36 -1.22 -21.33
N THR A 39 2.06 -1.48 -21.52
CA THR A 39 1.06 -1.62 -20.46
C THR A 39 1.05 -3.02 -19.81
N ASN A 40 1.25 -4.09 -20.58
CA ASN A 40 1.25 -5.45 -20.04
C ASN A 40 2.53 -5.75 -19.24
N ALA A 41 3.68 -5.23 -19.68
CA ALA A 41 4.93 -5.35 -18.95
C ALA A 41 4.86 -4.66 -17.56
N LYS A 42 4.26 -3.47 -17.48
CA LYS A 42 4.06 -2.74 -16.21
C LYS A 42 3.13 -3.47 -15.26
N LYS A 43 2.02 -4.04 -15.77
CA LYS A 43 1.10 -4.86 -14.97
C LYS A 43 1.79 -6.08 -14.37
N ARG A 44 2.62 -6.80 -15.14
CA ARG A 44 3.37 -7.96 -14.65
C ARG A 44 4.36 -7.58 -13.54
N ARG A 45 5.10 -6.46 -13.70
CA ARG A 45 6.03 -5.96 -12.68
C ARG A 45 5.32 -5.60 -11.37
N LEU A 46 4.23 -4.83 -11.44
CA LEU A 46 3.40 -4.48 -10.27
C LEU A 46 2.84 -5.71 -9.55
N TRP A 47 2.53 -6.78 -10.29
CA TRP A 47 2.09 -8.05 -9.70
C TRP A 47 3.23 -8.78 -9.00
N ASN A 48 4.39 -8.87 -9.64
CA ASN A 48 5.57 -9.50 -9.06
C ASN A 48 6.04 -8.78 -7.79
N ASP A 49 6.07 -7.44 -7.79
CA ASP A 49 6.48 -6.66 -6.63
C ASP A 49 5.57 -6.89 -5.41
N SER A 50 4.28 -7.09 -5.65
CA SER A 50 3.29 -7.42 -4.61
C SER A 50 3.50 -8.80 -3.98
N LEU A 51 4.11 -9.74 -4.69
CA LEU A 51 4.40 -11.08 -4.19
C LEU A 51 5.71 -11.11 -3.39
N VAL A 52 6.61 -10.17 -3.66
CA VAL A 52 7.94 -10.12 -3.06
C VAL A 52 7.99 -9.20 -1.84
N ASP A 53 7.22 -8.11 -1.83
CA ASP A 53 7.32 -7.07 -0.80
C ASP A 53 5.99 -6.79 -0.09
N LYS A 54 5.91 -7.16 1.19
CA LYS A 54 4.74 -6.89 2.06
C LYS A 54 4.41 -5.41 2.22
N SER A 55 5.38 -4.53 1.97
CA SER A 55 5.19 -3.08 2.05
C SER A 55 4.63 -2.48 0.77
N PHE A 56 4.48 -3.26 -0.30
CA PHE A 56 3.90 -2.81 -1.57
C PHE A 56 2.38 -2.90 -1.55
N HIS A 57 1.74 -1.84 -2.03
CA HIS A 57 0.29 -1.71 -2.10
C HIS A 57 -0.13 -1.26 -3.49
N LYS A 58 -1.31 -1.73 -3.94
CA LYS A 58 -1.94 -1.27 -5.17
C LYS A 58 -3.15 -0.43 -4.81
N ILE A 59 -3.20 0.81 -5.29
CA ILE A 59 -4.34 1.71 -5.10
C ILE A 59 -4.86 2.20 -6.46
N LYS A 60 -6.15 2.49 -6.56
CA LYS A 60 -6.79 3.00 -7.79
C LYS A 60 -7.06 4.49 -7.64
N ARG A 61 -6.52 5.32 -8.54
CA ARG A 61 -6.70 6.78 -8.56
C ARG A 61 -6.83 7.26 -9.99
N GLY A 62 -7.77 8.17 -10.29
CA GLY A 62 -7.94 8.73 -11.65
C GLY A 62 -8.14 7.69 -12.75
N GLY A 63 -8.78 6.55 -12.44
CA GLY A 63 -8.97 5.45 -13.41
C GLY A 63 -7.72 4.60 -13.69
N ARG A 64 -6.57 4.88 -13.06
CA ARG A 64 -5.34 4.08 -13.14
C ARG A 64 -5.04 3.36 -11.82
N THR A 65 -4.44 2.17 -11.92
CA THR A 65 -3.88 1.48 -10.76
C THR A 65 -2.43 1.92 -10.59
N ILE A 66 -2.08 2.42 -9.41
CA ILE A 66 -0.73 2.82 -9.05
C ILE A 66 -0.20 1.89 -7.94
N GLY A 67 1.09 1.57 -8.02
CA GLY A 67 1.81 0.85 -6.97
C GLY A 67 2.46 1.84 -6.02
N ILE A 68 2.41 1.57 -4.72
CA ILE A 68 3.00 2.44 -3.70
C ILE A 68 3.64 1.61 -2.59
N TYR A 69 4.82 2.03 -2.14
CA TYR A 69 5.54 1.37 -1.06
C TYR A 69 5.37 2.11 0.25
N SER A 70 4.86 1.40 1.24
CA SER A 70 4.74 1.89 2.61
C SER A 70 6.06 1.79 3.37
N SER A 71 6.20 2.66 4.36
CA SER A 71 7.22 2.55 5.40
C SER A 71 6.56 2.29 6.75
N SER A 72 7.33 1.70 7.67
CA SER A 72 6.91 1.55 9.06
C SER A 72 6.57 2.92 9.68
N ASN A 73 5.70 2.92 10.69
CA ASN A 73 5.47 4.10 11.52
C ASN A 73 6.37 4.16 12.75
N THR A 74 7.13 3.10 13.01
CA THR A 74 7.93 2.98 14.21
C THR A 74 9.23 3.77 14.05
N PRO A 75 9.56 4.68 14.99
CA PRO A 75 10.84 5.38 15.00
C PRO A 75 12.03 4.41 14.97
N GLY A 76 13.13 4.81 14.32
CA GLY A 76 14.34 4.00 14.16
C GLY A 76 14.34 3.05 12.96
N PHE A 77 13.19 2.84 12.31
CA PHE A 77 13.12 2.07 11.05
C PHE A 77 13.65 2.90 9.87
N THR A 78 14.17 2.22 8.86
CA THR A 78 14.66 2.86 7.63
C THR A 78 13.49 3.36 6.79
N ILE A 79 13.61 4.59 6.27
CA ILE A 79 12.64 5.17 5.33
C ILE A 79 12.73 4.40 4.00
N LYS A 80 11.59 4.01 3.43
CA LYS A 80 11.47 3.46 2.08
C LYS A 80 10.78 4.48 1.17
N ASN A 81 11.35 4.71 -0.01
CA ASN A 81 10.77 5.61 -1.01
C ASN A 81 9.45 5.02 -1.54
N ALA A 82 8.39 5.83 -1.54
CA ALA A 82 7.05 5.38 -1.87
C ALA A 82 6.84 5.04 -3.36
N VAL A 83 7.69 5.55 -4.25
CA VAL A 83 7.59 5.33 -5.70
C VAL A 83 8.46 4.14 -6.13
N THR A 84 9.71 4.09 -5.67
CA THR A 84 10.69 3.09 -6.13
C THR A 84 10.80 1.87 -5.23
N GLY A 85 10.33 1.95 -3.99
CA GLY A 85 10.49 0.89 -3.00
C GLY A 85 11.91 0.74 -2.46
N THR A 86 12.84 1.63 -2.83
CA THR A 86 14.23 1.58 -2.36
C THR A 86 14.34 2.10 -0.93
N TYR A 87 15.15 1.44 -0.10
CA TYR A 87 15.48 1.94 1.23
C TYR A 87 16.42 3.14 1.12
N CYS A 88 16.06 4.23 1.79
CA CYS A 88 16.92 5.40 1.96
C CYS A 88 17.91 5.16 3.10
N GLU A 89 18.94 5.99 3.21
CA GLU A 89 19.92 5.87 4.32
C GLU A 89 19.37 6.40 5.66
N HIS A 90 18.26 7.14 5.62
CA HIS A 90 17.70 7.88 6.74
C HIS A 90 16.67 7.06 7.54
N LYS A 91 16.58 7.37 8.84
CA LYS A 91 15.65 6.69 9.77
C LYS A 91 14.42 7.54 10.09
N ILE A 92 13.31 6.87 10.35
CA ILE A 92 12.08 7.48 10.86
C ILE A 92 12.32 8.01 12.27
N GLY A 93 11.78 9.19 12.57
CA GLY A 93 11.98 9.92 13.82
C GLY A 93 13.29 10.72 13.86
N SER A 94 14.14 10.66 12.83
CA SER A 94 15.35 11.46 12.74
C SER A 94 15.08 12.82 12.09
N LEU A 95 16.02 13.76 12.25
CA LEU A 95 15.95 15.07 11.59
C LEU A 95 15.87 14.95 10.05
N TYR A 96 16.48 13.90 9.51
CA TYR A 96 16.45 13.59 8.08
C TYR A 96 15.05 13.24 7.56
N GLU A 97 14.09 12.89 8.43
CA GLU A 97 12.71 12.64 8.02
C GLU A 97 12.09 13.89 7.36
N HIS A 98 12.47 15.09 7.80
CA HIS A 98 12.00 16.36 7.22
C HIS A 98 12.55 16.64 5.81
N LEU A 99 13.50 15.86 5.32
CA LEU A 99 13.98 15.94 3.95
C LEU A 99 13.02 15.31 2.94
N TYR A 100 12.07 14.50 3.42
CA TYR A 100 11.09 13.81 2.60
C TYR A 100 9.70 14.41 2.79
N TYR A 101 8.88 14.35 1.75
CA TYR A 101 7.48 14.65 1.83
C TYR A 101 6.71 13.41 2.33
N LYS A 102 6.29 13.46 3.59
CA LYS A 102 5.56 12.38 4.26
C LYS A 102 4.05 12.59 4.15
N ILE A 103 3.33 11.55 3.73
CA ILE A 103 1.86 11.52 3.78
C ILE A 103 1.35 10.28 4.52
N LYS A 104 0.07 10.34 4.88
CA LYS A 104 -0.72 9.21 5.34
C LYS A 104 -2.03 9.21 4.58
N LEU A 105 -2.49 8.02 4.19
CA LEU A 105 -3.77 7.85 3.54
C LEU A 105 -4.84 7.54 4.58
N ALA A 106 -5.81 8.44 4.70
CA ALA A 106 -6.96 8.29 5.59
C ALA A 106 -8.25 7.93 4.82
N THR A 107 -8.11 7.39 3.61
CA THR A 107 -9.22 7.03 2.71
C THR A 107 -9.76 5.62 2.94
N GLY A 108 -9.12 4.82 3.80
CA GLY A 108 -9.51 3.42 4.04
C GLY A 108 -9.10 2.43 2.95
N GLU A 109 -8.48 2.90 1.85
CA GLU A 109 -8.05 2.08 0.72
C GLU A 109 -6.98 1.03 1.08
N LEU A 110 -6.29 1.25 2.20
CA LEU A 110 -5.22 0.39 2.72
C LEU A 110 -5.65 -0.35 3.99
N GLY A 111 -6.96 -0.46 4.22
CA GLY A 111 -7.53 -1.09 5.40
C GLY A 111 -7.41 -0.23 6.66
N ARG A 112 -7.33 -0.88 7.82
CA ARG A 112 -7.30 -0.23 9.15
C ARG A 112 -5.92 0.30 9.53
N GLU A 113 -4.87 -0.09 8.81
CA GLU A 113 -3.51 0.31 9.14
C GLU A 113 -3.21 1.71 8.64
N SER A 114 -2.79 2.59 9.55
CA SER A 114 -2.26 3.90 9.18
C SER A 114 -0.84 3.70 8.66
N LEU A 115 -0.64 3.64 7.35
CA LEU A 115 0.70 3.52 6.75
C LEU A 115 1.27 4.89 6.41
N SER A 116 2.58 5.05 6.54
CA SER A 116 3.30 6.25 6.11
C SER A 116 3.97 6.04 4.76
N PHE A 117 3.89 7.06 3.91
CA PHE A 117 4.50 7.08 2.58
C PHE A 117 5.45 8.27 2.50
N PHE A 118 6.65 8.04 1.97
CA PHE A 118 7.70 9.04 1.86
C PHE A 118 8.06 9.28 0.41
N PHE A 119 7.91 10.53 -0.03
CA PHE A 119 8.25 11.02 -1.35
C PHE A 119 9.43 11.98 -1.27
N ASP A 120 10.14 12.18 -2.36
CA ASP A 120 11.26 13.12 -2.43
C ASP A 120 10.77 14.58 -2.43
N SER A 121 9.60 14.83 -3.00
CA SER A 121 8.97 16.15 -3.02
C SER A 121 7.44 16.07 -3.07
N PRO A 122 6.71 17.13 -2.68
CA PRO A 122 5.25 17.18 -2.84
C PRO A 122 4.84 17.02 -4.31
N GLU A 123 5.58 17.56 -5.27
CA GLU A 123 5.28 17.41 -6.70
C GLU A 123 5.42 15.95 -7.18
N GLN A 124 6.35 15.18 -6.60
CA GLN A 124 6.44 13.74 -6.88
C GLN A 124 5.20 13.02 -6.34
N CYS A 125 4.73 13.38 -5.14
CA CYS A 125 3.48 12.86 -4.59
C CYS A 125 2.29 13.19 -5.50
N GLU A 126 2.14 14.44 -5.96
CA GLU A 126 1.03 14.84 -6.84
C GLU A 126 0.98 14.00 -8.12
N ARG A 127 2.13 13.88 -8.80
CA ARG A 127 2.24 13.09 -10.04
C ARG A 127 1.93 11.60 -9.82
N HIS A 128 2.40 11.04 -8.71
CA HIS A 128 2.22 9.63 -8.40
C HIS A 128 0.80 9.31 -7.96
N MET A 129 0.23 10.16 -7.09
CA MET A 129 -1.07 9.96 -6.46
C MET A 129 -2.25 10.47 -7.28
N ASP A 130 -1.99 11.21 -8.38
CA ASP A 130 -3.01 11.90 -9.16
C ASP A 130 -3.87 12.85 -8.31
N SER A 131 -3.19 13.65 -7.47
CA SER A 131 -3.82 14.56 -6.52
C SER A 131 -3.14 15.92 -6.56
N GLU A 132 -3.88 16.98 -6.28
CA GLU A 132 -3.32 18.33 -6.13
C GLU A 132 -3.07 18.63 -4.65
N ILE A 133 -1.86 19.11 -4.34
CA ILE A 133 -1.46 19.54 -3.00
C ILE A 133 -1.52 21.07 -2.94
N PRO A 134 -2.26 21.66 -1.98
CA PRO A 134 -2.34 23.11 -1.84
C PRO A 134 -0.97 23.77 -1.66
N GLN A 135 -0.79 24.95 -2.27
CA GLN A 135 0.48 25.68 -2.21
C GLN A 135 0.93 25.99 -0.78
N GLU A 136 -0.02 26.25 0.13
CA GLU A 136 0.27 26.47 1.55
C GLU A 136 0.96 25.24 2.18
N THR A 137 0.49 24.03 1.86
CA THR A 137 1.06 22.77 2.35
C THR A 137 2.48 22.56 1.80
N LYS A 138 2.71 22.88 0.53
CA LYS A 138 4.06 22.85 -0.08
C LYS A 138 5.00 23.83 0.62
N GLY A 139 4.52 25.05 0.91
CA GLY A 139 5.27 26.06 1.64
C GLY A 139 5.66 25.62 3.05
N LYS A 140 4.72 25.04 3.82
CA LYS A 140 4.98 24.49 5.16
C LYS A 140 6.03 23.38 5.13
N TRP A 141 5.96 22.49 4.16
CA TRP A 141 6.97 21.44 3.98
C TRP A 141 8.33 22.04 3.62
N HIS A 142 8.38 22.97 2.65
CA HIS A 142 9.62 23.59 2.21
C HIS A 142 10.35 24.31 3.34
N GLN A 143 9.60 24.99 4.23
CA GLN A 143 10.17 25.61 5.43
C GLN A 143 10.83 24.58 6.35
N LYS A 144 10.17 23.44 6.62
CA LYS A 144 10.74 22.35 7.44
C LYS A 144 11.98 21.75 6.77
N TYR A 145 11.91 21.51 5.46
CA TYR A 145 13.01 21.00 4.65
C TYR A 145 14.24 21.92 4.74
N MET A 146 14.05 23.24 4.58
CA MET A 146 15.13 24.23 4.67
C MET A 146 15.77 24.28 6.06
N ILE A 147 14.96 24.20 7.13
CA ILE A 147 15.46 24.17 8.52
C ILE A 147 16.29 22.91 8.75
N ALA A 148 15.76 21.74 8.40
CA ALA A 148 16.45 20.47 8.58
C ALA A 148 17.75 20.43 7.76
N LYS A 149 17.70 20.85 6.50
CA LYS A 149 18.89 20.92 5.63
C LYS A 149 19.97 21.84 6.20
N ARG A 150 19.60 22.98 6.77
CA ARG A 150 20.55 23.88 7.42
C ARG A 150 21.24 23.24 8.63
N GLN A 151 20.48 22.54 9.46
CA GLN A 151 20.99 21.87 10.65
C GLN A 151 21.89 20.68 10.34
N LEU A 152 21.66 20.00 9.22
CA LEU A 152 22.46 18.84 8.79
C LEU A 152 23.77 19.21 8.09
N LEU A 153 23.93 20.47 7.68
CA LEU A 153 25.15 20.98 7.03
C LEU A 153 26.12 21.66 8.01
N GLN A 154 25.80 21.65 9.31
CA GLN A 154 26.63 22.18 10.40
C GLN A 154 27.38 21.04 11.08
#